data_AF-A0A962W416-F1
#
_entry.id   AF-A0A962W416-F1
#
_cell.length_a   1.000
_cell.length_b   1.000
_cell.length_c   1.000
_cell.angle_alpha   90.00
_cell.angle_beta   90.00
_cell.angle_gamma   90.00
#
_symmetry.space_group_name_H-M   'P 1'
#
loop_
_entity.id
_entity.type
_entity.pdbx_description
1 polymer ?
#
loop_
_entity_poly.entity_id
_entity_poly.type
_entity_poly.pdbx_seq_one_letter_code
_entity_poly.pdbx_strand_id
1 'polypeptide(L)'
;MTEQSVRLLVFAVRRRVVLKYLGVLLLSMAPMAAVPVLVALHGEAYESANRFALVALLLMLVGGGLARIAAPQKIQINEALVVTALAFLIAAVSMVWPLMADGLAPLDALFEATSGV
;
A
#
# COMPACT_ATOMS: atom_id res chain seq x y z
N MET A 1 -9.65 -25.35 11.94
CA MET A 1 -10.44 -24.12 11.72
C MET A 1 -11.83 -24.37 12.27
N THR A 2 -12.27 -23.65 13.30
CA THR A 2 -13.60 -23.84 13.92
C THR A 2 -14.69 -23.20 13.06
N GLU A 3 -15.89 -23.77 13.00
CA GLU A 3 -17.03 -23.25 12.20
C GLU A 3 -17.33 -21.76 12.43
N GLN A 4 -16.97 -21.26 13.61
CA GLN A 4 -17.11 -19.87 14.02
C GLN A 4 -16.28 -18.90 13.17
N SER A 5 -15.07 -19.32 12.73
CA SER A 5 -14.21 -18.53 11.83
C SER A 5 -14.83 -18.37 10.43
N VAL A 6 -15.53 -19.39 9.95
CA VAL A 6 -16.21 -19.37 8.64
C VAL A 6 -17.44 -18.46 8.69
N ARG A 7 -18.20 -18.48 9.80
CA ARG A 7 -19.35 -17.56 9.98
C ARG A 7 -18.96 -16.09 10.03
N LEU A 8 -17.76 -15.74 10.48
CA LEU A 8 -17.30 -14.34 10.51
C LEU A 8 -17.04 -13.77 9.11
N LEU A 9 -16.78 -14.61 8.10
CA LEU A 9 -16.67 -14.18 6.69
C LEU A 9 -18.04 -13.92 6.05
N VAL A 10 -19.15 -14.34 6.68
CA VAL A 10 -20.52 -14.19 6.15
C VAL A 10 -21.06 -12.76 6.34
N PHE A 11 -20.46 -11.95 7.21
CA PHE A 11 -20.88 -10.57 7.40
C PHE A 11 -20.48 -9.68 6.21
N ALA A 12 -21.38 -8.75 5.84
CA ALA A 12 -21.11 -7.79 4.79
C ALA A 12 -19.96 -6.84 5.19
N VAL A 13 -18.92 -6.77 4.35
CA VAL A 13 -17.77 -5.87 4.53
C VAL A 13 -18.23 -4.43 4.34
N ARG A 14 -18.07 -3.57 5.37
CA ARG A 14 -18.45 -2.15 5.26
C ARG A 14 -17.36 -1.39 4.53
N ARG A 15 -17.64 -1.02 3.28
CA ARG A 15 -16.70 -0.32 2.37
C ARG A 15 -16.05 0.92 3.02
N ARG A 16 -16.79 1.68 3.82
CA ARG A 16 -16.27 2.88 4.52
C ARG A 16 -15.17 2.56 5.53
N VAL A 17 -15.29 1.44 6.25
CA VAL A 17 -14.27 0.97 7.20
C VAL A 17 -13.02 0.60 6.40
N VAL A 18 -13.18 -0.25 5.37
CA VAL A 18 -12.05 -0.66 4.52
C VAL A 18 -11.31 0.53 3.93
N LEU A 19 -12.04 1.47 3.31
CA LEU A 19 -11.43 2.66 2.70
C LEU A 19 -10.69 3.52 3.72
N LYS A 20 -11.29 3.78 4.89
CA LYS A 20 -10.64 4.58 5.95
C LYS A 20 -9.32 3.97 6.40
N TYR A 21 -9.35 2.69 6.79
CA TYR A 21 -8.17 2.03 7.35
C TYR A 21 -7.12 1.72 6.28
N LEU A 22 -7.54 1.44 5.04
CA LEU A 22 -6.63 1.42 3.91
C LEU A 22 -5.94 2.76 3.75
N GLY A 23 -6.68 3.88 3.82
CA GLY A 23 -6.11 5.22 3.76
C GLY A 23 -5.05 5.49 4.82
N VAL A 24 -5.29 5.06 6.05
CA VAL A 24 -4.30 5.14 7.15
C VAL A 24 -3.04 4.33 6.83
N LEU A 25 -3.18 3.13 6.28
CA LEU A 25 -2.03 2.31 5.88
C LEU A 25 -1.25 2.92 4.71
N LEU A 26 -1.93 3.47 3.70
CA LEU A 26 -1.26 4.17 2.60
C LEU A 26 -0.46 5.38 3.10
N LEU A 27 -0.99 6.12 4.08
CA LEU A 27 -0.24 7.20 4.73
C LEU A 27 1.00 6.69 5.46
N SER A 28 0.94 5.51 6.08
CA SER A 28 2.11 4.91 6.73
C SER A 28 3.18 4.42 5.74
N MET A 29 2.78 4.06 4.52
CA MET A 29 3.69 3.63 3.45
C MET A 29 4.41 4.81 2.76
N ALA A 30 3.77 5.97 2.67
CA ALA A 30 4.34 7.17 2.04
C ALA A 30 5.75 7.55 2.57
N PRO A 31 6.02 7.63 3.90
CA PRO A 31 7.37 7.91 4.39
C PRO A 31 8.37 6.79 4.09
N MET A 32 7.92 5.53 3.97
CA MET A 32 8.80 4.42 3.56
C MET A 32 9.25 4.60 2.11
N ALA A 33 8.34 5.01 1.21
CA ALA A 33 8.66 5.36 -0.16
C ALA A 33 9.53 6.62 -0.29
N ALA A 34 9.57 7.49 0.72
CA ALA A 34 10.46 8.65 0.75
C ALA A 34 11.93 8.27 1.02
N VAL A 35 12.21 7.14 1.67
CA VAL A 35 13.58 6.70 1.94
C VAL A 35 14.36 6.44 0.64
N PRO A 36 13.86 5.65 -0.33
CA PRO A 36 14.50 5.50 -1.64
C PRO A 36 14.70 6.81 -2.40
N VAL A 37 13.83 7.82 -2.22
CA VAL A 37 14.02 9.14 -2.85
C VAL A 37 15.30 9.79 -2.34
N LEU A 38 15.52 9.79 -1.02
CA LEU A 38 16.72 10.39 -0.42
C LEU A 38 17.99 9.67 -0.87
N VAL A 39 17.94 8.34 -0.94
CA VAL A 39 19.06 7.52 -1.42
C VAL A 39 19.35 7.80 -2.89
N ALA A 40 18.32 7.83 -3.74
CA ALA A 40 18.47 8.11 -5.17
C ALA A 40 18.99 9.52 -5.44
N LEU A 41 18.55 10.53 -4.68
CA LEU A 41 19.08 11.89 -4.78
C LEU A 41 20.55 11.98 -4.36
N HIS A 42 20.95 11.23 -3.33
CA HIS A 42 22.35 11.16 -2.90
C HIS A 42 23.24 10.49 -3.96
N GLY A 43 22.71 9.49 -4.68
CA GLY A 43 23.39 8.81 -5.77
C GLY A 43 23.25 9.47 -7.14
N GLU A 44 22.70 10.69 -7.23
CA GLU A 44 22.43 11.41 -8.49
C GLU A 44 21.53 10.63 -9.49
N ALA A 45 20.77 9.64 -9.01
CA ALA A 45 19.83 8.83 -9.78
C ALA A 45 18.46 9.54 -9.88
N TYR A 46 18.42 10.65 -10.61
CA TYR A 46 17.24 11.53 -10.67
C TYR A 46 15.98 10.86 -11.24
N GLU A 47 16.13 9.91 -12.15
CA GLU A 47 14.99 9.18 -12.70
C GLU A 47 14.30 8.34 -11.62
N SER A 48 15.06 7.51 -10.90
CA SER A 48 14.58 6.70 -9.78
C SER A 48 14.00 7.60 -8.68
N ALA A 49 14.69 8.70 -8.34
CA ALA A 49 14.21 9.67 -7.36
C ALA A 49 12.83 10.24 -7.72
N ASN A 50 12.62 10.63 -8.98
CA ASN A 50 11.33 11.16 -9.45
C ASN A 50 10.22 10.11 -9.39
N ARG A 51 10.49 8.86 -9.78
CA ARG A 51 9.48 7.79 -9.74
C ARG A 51 9.07 7.45 -8.31
N PHE A 52 10.03 7.30 -7.39
CA PHE A 52 9.73 7.07 -5.97
C PHE A 52 9.00 8.26 -5.33
N ALA A 53 9.38 9.50 -5.69
CA ALA A 53 8.71 10.71 -5.19
C ALA A 53 7.25 10.78 -5.66
N LEU A 54 6.96 10.43 -6.92
CA LEU A 54 5.59 10.36 -7.43
C LEU A 54 4.77 9.30 -6.70
N VAL A 55 5.34 8.12 -6.43
CA VAL A 55 4.67 7.07 -5.65
C VAL A 55 4.40 7.54 -4.22
N ALA A 56 5.38 8.14 -3.54
CA ALA A 56 5.21 8.69 -2.19
C ALA A 56 4.10 9.78 -2.15
N LEU A 57 4.08 10.66 -3.15
CA LEU A 57 3.06 11.71 -3.28
C LEU A 57 1.67 11.11 -3.50
N LEU A 58 1.53 10.12 -4.38
CA LEU A 58 0.25 9.44 -4.63
C LEU A 58 -0.26 8.73 -3.37
N LEU A 59 0.61 8.01 -2.66
CA LEU A 59 0.27 7.36 -1.39
C LEU A 59 -0.19 8.40 -0.35
N MET A 60 0.49 9.54 -0.27
CA MET A 60 0.13 10.62 0.66
C MET A 60 -1.22 11.26 0.32
N LEU A 61 -1.47 11.58 -0.95
CA LEU A 61 -2.70 12.23 -1.40
C LEU A 61 -3.90 11.29 -1.29
N VAL A 62 -3.77 10.07 -1.81
CA VAL A 62 -4.83 9.06 -1.76
C VAL A 62 -5.07 8.61 -0.32
N GLY A 63 -4.01 8.28 0.41
CA GLY A 63 -4.09 7.89 1.81
C GLY A 63 -4.71 8.98 2.67
N GLY A 64 -4.27 10.23 2.50
CA GLY A 64 -4.82 11.40 3.20
C GLY A 64 -6.28 11.68 2.87
N GLY A 65 -6.71 11.46 1.63
CA GLY A 65 -8.12 11.55 1.23
C GLY A 65 -8.96 10.47 1.90
N LEU A 66 -8.52 9.21 1.82
CA LEU A 66 -9.25 8.06 2.34
C LEU A 66 -9.29 8.02 3.88
N ALA A 67 -8.20 8.39 4.57
CA ALA A 67 -8.12 8.39 6.03
C ALA A 67 -9.11 9.36 6.70
N ARG A 68 -9.56 10.38 5.97
CA ARG A 68 -10.57 11.35 6.44
C ARG A 68 -12.00 10.82 6.41
N ILE A 69 -12.24 9.65 5.82
CA ILE A 69 -13.58 9.04 5.78
C ILE A 69 -14.04 8.75 7.22
N ALA A 70 -15.24 9.21 7.57
CA ALA A 70 -15.87 8.84 8.83
C ALA A 70 -16.32 7.37 8.79
N ALA A 71 -15.75 6.53 9.67
CA ALA A 71 -16.09 5.13 9.81
C ALA A 71 -16.00 4.70 11.29
N PRO A 72 -16.79 3.67 11.71
CA PRO A 72 -16.73 3.11 13.05
C PRO A 72 -15.32 2.65 13.43
N GLN A 73 -14.94 2.80 14.71
CA GLN A 73 -13.61 2.39 15.21
C GLN A 73 -13.46 0.86 15.37
N LYS A 74 -14.57 0.14 15.54
CA LYS A 74 -14.56 -1.32 15.71
C LYS A 74 -14.53 -2.01 14.34
N ILE A 75 -13.34 -2.46 13.95
CA ILE A 75 -13.09 -3.27 12.75
C ILE A 75 -13.51 -4.72 12.99
N GLN A 76 -14.25 -5.30 12.05
CA GLN A 76 -14.57 -6.73 12.04
C GLN A 76 -13.43 -7.56 11.41
N ILE A 77 -13.34 -8.85 11.73
CA ILE A 77 -12.25 -9.72 11.25
C ILE A 77 -12.20 -9.80 9.71
N ASN A 78 -13.35 -9.92 9.05
CA ASN A 78 -13.45 -9.86 7.58
C ASN A 78 -12.94 -8.53 6.99
N GLU A 79 -13.25 -7.39 7.63
CA GLU A 79 -12.79 -6.07 7.20
C GLU A 79 -11.27 -5.94 7.37
N ALA A 80 -10.73 -6.41 8.50
CA ALA A 80 -9.30 -6.43 8.73
C ALA A 80 -8.57 -7.28 7.68
N LEU A 81 -9.07 -8.49 7.37
CA LEU A 81 -8.52 -9.35 6.33
C LEU A 81 -8.49 -8.66 4.96
N VAL A 82 -9.58 -8.00 4.57
CA VAL A 82 -9.66 -7.26 3.29
C VAL A 82 -8.68 -6.09 3.28
N VAL A 83 -8.59 -5.32 4.38
CA VAL A 83 -7.64 -4.21 4.49
C VAL A 83 -6.20 -4.70 4.38
N THR A 84 -5.84 -5.78 5.08
CA THR A 84 -4.49 -6.35 5.01
C THR A 84 -4.15 -6.85 3.61
N ALA A 85 -5.06 -7.59 2.96
CA ALA A 85 -4.85 -8.09 1.61
C ALA A 85 -4.67 -6.94 0.59
N LEU A 86 -5.49 -5.90 0.69
CA LEU A 86 -5.37 -4.72 -0.18
C LEU A 86 -4.10 -3.93 0.10
N ALA A 87 -3.72 -3.78 1.37
CA ALA A 87 -2.49 -3.08 1.74
C ALA A 87 -1.26 -3.80 1.19
N PHE A 88 -1.18 -5.13 1.33
CA PHE A 88 -0.11 -5.93 0.72
C PHE A 88 -0.05 -5.75 -0.79
N LEU A 89 -1.20 -5.91 -1.48
CA LEU A 89 -1.27 -5.78 -2.93
C LEU A 89 -0.85 -4.38 -3.41
N ILE A 90 -1.32 -3.32 -2.74
CA ILE A 90 -0.99 -1.96 -3.11
C ILE A 90 0.48 -1.65 -2.82
N ALA A 91 1.03 -2.13 -1.69
CA ALA A 91 2.46 -1.98 -1.40
C ALA A 91 3.31 -2.58 -2.52
N ALA A 92 3.06 -3.84 -2.89
CA ALA A 92 3.78 -4.52 -3.96
C ALA A 92 3.62 -3.79 -5.31
N VAL A 93 2.38 -3.54 -5.75
CA VAL A 93 2.13 -2.91 -7.05
C VAL A 93 2.71 -1.49 -7.13
N SER A 94 2.69 -0.74 -6.04
CA SER A 94 3.24 0.63 -6.00
C SER A 94 4.75 0.68 -6.23
N MET A 95 5.48 -0.40 -5.94
CA MET A 95 6.93 -0.46 -6.09
C MET A 95 7.40 -0.97 -7.46
N VAL A 96 6.53 -1.58 -8.26
CA VAL A 96 6.92 -2.14 -9.57
C VAL A 96 7.49 -1.08 -10.50
N TRP A 97 6.75 0.01 -10.73
CA TRP A 97 7.17 1.06 -11.65
C TRP A 97 8.44 1.83 -11.23
N PRO A 98 8.63 2.22 -9.94
CA PRO A 98 9.88 2.86 -9.54
C PRO A 98 11.08 1.90 -9.60
N LEU A 99 10.93 0.61 -9.29
CA LEU A 99 12.03 -0.37 -9.44
C LEU A 99 12.49 -0.54 -10.90
N MET A 100 11.58 -0.39 -11.86
CA MET A 100 11.94 -0.40 -13.28
C MET A 100 12.82 0.80 -13.71
N ALA A 101 13.05 1.81 -12.86
CA ALA A 101 13.97 2.92 -13.18
C ALA A 101 15.41 2.44 -13.29
N ASP A 102 15.78 1.40 -12.55
CA ASP A 102 17.13 0.86 -12.52
C ASP A 102 17.33 -0.26 -13.57
N GLY A 103 16.43 -0.34 -14.56
CA GLY A 103 16.53 -1.26 -15.70
C GLY A 103 15.94 -2.65 -15.48
N LEU A 104 15.25 -2.91 -14.36
CA LEU A 104 14.55 -4.17 -14.14
C LEU A 104 13.45 -4.39 -15.19
N ALA A 105 13.35 -5.62 -15.70
CA ALA A 105 12.23 -6.04 -16.53
C ALA A 105 10.93 -6.05 -15.68
N PRO A 106 9.74 -5.85 -16.29
CA PRO A 106 8.48 -5.76 -15.53
C PRO A 106 8.18 -6.97 -14.64
N LEU A 107 8.53 -8.18 -15.09
CA LEU A 107 8.29 -9.40 -14.32
C LEU A 107 9.22 -9.50 -13.10
N ASP A 108 10.49 -9.12 -13.26
CA ASP A 108 11.48 -9.12 -12.18
C ASP A 108 11.13 -8.04 -11.15
N ALA A 109 10.70 -6.86 -11.61
CA ALA A 109 10.23 -5.79 -10.74
C ALA A 109 8.97 -6.20 -9.96
N LEU A 110 8.04 -6.95 -10.58
CA LEU A 110 6.87 -7.49 -9.88
C LEU A 110 7.28 -8.52 -8.83
N PHE A 111 8.21 -9.42 -9.17
CA PHE A 111 8.71 -10.42 -8.24
C PHE A 111 9.37 -9.76 -7.03
N GLU A 112 10.34 -8.87 -7.27
CA GLU A 112 11.08 -8.15 -6.24
C GLU A 112 10.15 -7.31 -5.35
N ALA A 113 9.23 -6.57 -5.97
CA ALA A 113 8.26 -5.76 -5.23
C ALA A 113 7.31 -6.61 -4.38
N THR A 114 6.97 -7.83 -4.81
CA THR A 114 6.10 -8.72 -4.04
C THR A 114 6.86 -9.41 -2.92
N SER A 115 8.12 -9.81 -3.14
CA SER A 115 8.97 -10.46 -2.12
C SER A 115 9.52 -9.49 -1.08
N GLY A 116 9.63 -8.20 -1.43
CA GLY A 116 10.12 -7.16 -0.52
C GLY A 116 9.08 -6.62 0.47
N VAL A 117 7.81 -7.00 0.33
CA VAL A 117 6.71 -6.65 1.26
C VAL A 117 6.56 -7.71 2.33
#